data_AF-A0A6B0SHD7-F1
#
_entry.id   AF-A0A6B0SHD7-F1
#
_cell.length_a   1.000
_cell.length_b   1.000
_cell.length_c   1.000
_cell.angle_alpha   90.00
_cell.angle_beta   90.00
_cell.angle_gamma   90.00
#
_symmetry.space_group_name_H-M   'P 1'
#
loop_
_entity.id
_entity.type
_entity.pdbx_description
1 polymer ?
#
loop_
_entity_poly.entity_id
_entity_poly.type
_entity_poly.pdbx_seq_one_letter_code
_entity_poly.pdbx_strand_id
1 'polypeptide(L)'
;VHEEERQHALSLAADRFPGEVSPDQLASSLYADRESREVLREVAARWTPSELLAQYNLSLAQTALFDATEMRVQSSDPRRLVSAVKRLGLLYEVVPLGDGGGREVVLTGPDALFRHTRRYGTRFARVLRTVARGDDWRVEATIDDRGTERLLVLTDDDLTVPNADPVTDVEYDSGVEQEFAARFESLDLDWALVREPDVLAAGDRLMVPDFAFDYEFGDERVYFEIMGFWTPEYVEKKLSQLAATDETLLVAVDADLGVGEDVEARDHRVVEYTGSVRVKDVVDALRDLETDLVAASAAELPDELRPDADAVTLSALAARHGVSEEAIEAVAFPDHEQVGRTLVRPTVLDAVADQLEAGLSREDAEAVASEHGVEDASALFSRLGYRVDWDGLSGGTLREK
;
A
#
# COMPACT_ATOMS: atom_id res chain seq x y z
N VAL A 1 28.92 10.59 -54.72
CA VAL A 1 28.01 11.71 -54.40
C VAL A 1 28.86 12.98 -54.43
N HIS A 2 28.49 13.97 -55.23
CA HIS A 2 29.34 15.12 -55.52
C HIS A 2 29.30 16.15 -54.36
N GLU A 3 30.45 16.71 -53.97
CA GLU A 3 30.54 17.70 -52.89
C GLU A 3 29.62 18.91 -53.15
N GLU A 4 29.49 19.32 -54.41
CA GLU A 4 28.60 20.41 -54.82
C GLU A 4 27.12 20.12 -54.53
N GLU A 5 26.66 18.89 -54.77
CA GLU A 5 25.28 18.47 -54.47
C GLU A 5 25.02 18.47 -52.96
N ARG A 6 26.00 18.02 -52.17
CA ARG A 6 25.95 18.03 -50.71
C ARG A 6 25.85 19.46 -50.17
N GLN A 7 26.70 20.37 -50.66
CA GLN A 7 26.69 21.77 -50.24
C GLN A 7 25.40 22.48 -50.64
N HIS A 8 24.90 22.21 -51.85
CA HIS A 8 23.62 22.75 -52.30
C HIS A 8 22.45 22.28 -51.42
N ALA A 9 22.41 20.99 -51.07
CA ALA A 9 21.38 20.44 -50.20
C ALA A 9 21.45 21.03 -48.78
N LEU A 10 22.65 21.19 -48.20
CA LEU A 10 22.83 21.80 -46.90
C LEU A 10 22.42 23.28 -46.89
N SER A 11 22.72 24.04 -47.96
CA SER A 11 22.28 25.43 -48.10
C SER A 11 20.77 25.56 -48.15
N LEU A 12 20.11 24.77 -49.01
CA LEU A 12 18.65 24.78 -49.12
C LEU A 12 17.95 24.38 -47.81
N ALA A 13 18.56 23.47 -47.04
CA ALA A 13 18.02 23.06 -45.76
C ALA A 13 18.26 24.14 -44.69
N ALA A 14 19.44 24.77 -44.67
CA ALA A 14 19.79 25.82 -43.72
C ALA A 14 18.86 27.04 -43.83
N ASP A 15 18.50 27.46 -45.06
CA ASP A 15 17.58 28.57 -45.32
C ASP A 15 16.16 28.36 -44.74
N ARG A 16 15.81 27.11 -44.39
CA ARG A 16 14.50 26.77 -43.80
C ARG A 16 14.48 26.83 -42.28
N PHE A 17 15.63 26.96 -41.61
CA PHE A 17 15.70 27.05 -40.17
C PHE A 17 15.54 28.50 -39.69
N PRO A 18 14.85 28.74 -38.55
CA PRO A 18 14.77 30.05 -37.94
C PRO A 18 16.10 30.44 -37.29
N GLY A 19 16.49 31.70 -37.45
CA GLY A 19 17.84 32.18 -37.10
C GLY A 19 18.83 31.88 -38.23
N GLU A 20 19.80 32.75 -38.47
CA GLU A 20 20.76 32.62 -39.56
C GLU A 20 21.70 31.42 -39.34
N VAL A 21 21.21 30.21 -39.65
CA VAL A 21 21.97 28.96 -39.58
C VAL A 21 22.74 28.81 -40.87
N SER A 22 24.06 28.65 -40.78
CA SER A 22 24.90 28.33 -41.94
C SER A 22 24.82 26.84 -42.32
N PRO A 23 25.12 26.48 -43.58
CA PRO A 23 25.19 25.08 -44.03
C PRO A 23 26.12 24.21 -43.16
N ASP A 24 27.22 24.78 -42.67
CA ASP A 24 28.19 24.10 -41.81
C ASP A 24 27.67 23.90 -40.38
N GLN A 25 26.96 24.89 -39.83
CA GLN A 25 26.27 24.75 -38.54
C GLN A 25 25.18 23.68 -38.62
N LEU A 26 24.43 23.62 -39.72
CA LEU A 26 23.44 22.58 -39.93
C LEU A 26 24.13 21.20 -40.06
N ALA A 27 25.18 21.09 -40.86
CA ALA A 27 25.90 19.83 -41.03
C ALA A 27 26.49 19.28 -39.71
N SER A 28 26.98 20.17 -38.84
CA SER A 28 27.52 19.80 -37.53
C SER A 28 26.43 19.47 -36.50
N SER A 29 25.21 19.97 -36.66
CA SER A 29 24.08 19.69 -35.75
C SER A 29 23.25 18.45 -36.13
N LEU A 30 23.36 17.94 -37.37
CA LEU A 30 22.58 16.80 -37.88
C LEU A 30 22.52 15.58 -36.97
N TYR A 31 23.59 15.32 -36.22
CA TYR A 31 23.71 14.20 -35.29
C TYR A 31 24.18 14.63 -33.91
N ALA A 32 23.93 15.90 -33.55
CA ALA A 32 24.30 16.44 -32.24
C ALA A 32 23.52 15.81 -31.08
N ASP A 33 22.44 15.07 -31.39
CA ASP A 33 21.64 14.26 -30.47
C ASP A 33 22.29 12.90 -30.11
N ARG A 34 23.38 12.51 -30.78
CA ARG A 34 24.09 11.26 -30.48
C ARG A 34 25.14 11.50 -29.40
N GLU A 35 25.16 10.65 -28.37
CA GLU A 35 26.18 10.66 -27.32
C GLU A 35 27.62 10.72 -27.88
N SER A 36 27.90 9.93 -28.92
CA SER A 36 29.21 9.91 -29.60
C SER A 36 29.62 11.22 -30.30
N ARG A 37 28.70 12.17 -30.46
CA ARG A 37 28.90 13.49 -31.07
C ARG A 37 28.80 14.64 -30.07
N GLU A 38 28.54 14.34 -28.80
CA GLU A 38 28.52 15.34 -27.74
C GLU A 38 29.90 15.97 -27.58
N VAL A 39 29.91 17.29 -27.39
CA VAL A 39 31.15 18.04 -27.15
C VAL A 39 31.25 18.28 -25.66
N LEU A 40 32.21 17.62 -25.02
CA LEU A 40 32.54 17.83 -23.61
C LEU A 40 33.00 19.28 -23.38
N ARG A 41 32.13 20.09 -22.79
CA ARG A 41 32.40 21.51 -22.48
C ARG A 41 33.18 21.68 -21.19
N GLU A 42 32.84 20.87 -20.18
CA GLU A 42 33.38 20.95 -18.84
C GLU A 42 33.39 19.55 -18.21
N VAL A 43 34.39 19.28 -17.39
CA VAL A 43 34.42 18.10 -16.52
C VAL A 43 34.18 18.56 -15.09
N ALA A 44 32.91 18.53 -14.67
CA ALA A 44 32.59 18.66 -13.25
C ALA A 44 33.01 17.36 -12.56
N ALA A 45 34.14 17.39 -11.87
CA ALA A 45 34.67 16.22 -11.17
C ALA A 45 33.72 15.82 -10.03
N ARG A 46 32.83 14.87 -10.30
CA ARG A 46 31.89 14.30 -9.33
C ARG A 46 32.60 13.46 -8.26
N TRP A 47 33.75 12.89 -8.60
CA TRP A 47 34.51 11.97 -7.74
C TRP A 47 35.98 12.35 -7.71
N THR A 48 36.59 12.19 -6.54
CA THR A 48 38.04 12.03 -6.42
C THR A 48 38.48 10.69 -7.03
N PRO A 49 39.77 10.50 -7.35
CA PRO A 49 40.27 9.22 -7.89
C PRO A 49 39.95 8.01 -7.00
N SER A 50 40.02 8.15 -5.67
CA SER A 50 39.66 7.11 -4.71
C SER A 50 38.16 6.79 -4.76
N GLU A 51 37.31 7.82 -4.84
CA GLU A 51 35.86 7.63 -4.95
C GLU A 51 35.45 6.99 -6.29
N LEU A 52 36.16 7.29 -7.38
CA LEU A 52 35.92 6.65 -8.67
C LEU A 52 36.26 5.15 -8.63
N LEU A 53 37.34 4.76 -7.94
CA LEU A 53 37.67 3.35 -7.72
C LEU A 53 36.61 2.67 -6.84
N ALA A 54 36.16 3.33 -5.77
CA ALA A 54 35.09 2.82 -4.91
C ALA A 54 33.78 2.62 -5.71
N GLN A 55 33.41 3.61 -6.55
CA GLN A 55 32.26 3.51 -7.45
C GLN A 55 32.41 2.35 -8.45
N TYR A 56 33.60 2.17 -9.04
CA TYR A 56 33.88 1.08 -9.97
C TYR A 56 33.71 -0.29 -9.30
N ASN A 57 34.32 -0.49 -8.12
CA ASN A 57 34.22 -1.75 -7.38
C ASN A 57 32.78 -2.07 -7.00
N LEU A 58 32.03 -1.08 -6.52
CA LEU A 58 30.62 -1.23 -6.22
C LEU A 58 29.82 -1.61 -7.48
N SER A 59 30.00 -0.89 -8.59
CA SER A 59 29.32 -1.21 -9.85
C SER A 59 29.69 -2.58 -10.41
N LEU A 60 30.93 -3.03 -10.24
CA LEU A 60 31.38 -4.36 -10.65
C LEU A 60 30.68 -5.45 -9.83
N ALA A 61 30.66 -5.31 -8.50
CA ALA A 61 29.95 -6.23 -7.62
C ALA A 61 28.45 -6.25 -7.91
N GLN A 62 27.83 -5.09 -8.09
CA GLN A 62 26.42 -4.95 -8.49
C GLN A 62 26.12 -5.65 -9.81
N THR A 63 27.04 -5.57 -10.78
CA THR A 63 26.90 -6.22 -12.08
C THR A 63 26.91 -7.74 -11.93
N ALA A 64 27.77 -8.30 -11.06
CA ALA A 64 27.78 -9.73 -10.78
C ALA A 64 26.45 -10.22 -10.17
N LEU A 65 25.78 -9.38 -9.37
CA LEU A 65 24.47 -9.70 -8.76
C LEU A 65 23.31 -9.79 -9.76
N PHE A 66 23.48 -9.35 -11.02
CA PHE A 66 22.42 -9.51 -12.03
C PHE A 66 22.14 -10.95 -12.40
N ASP A 67 23.14 -11.83 -12.24
CA ASP A 67 23.03 -13.27 -12.51
C ASP A 67 22.90 -14.07 -11.20
N ALA A 68 22.48 -13.42 -10.10
CA ALA A 68 22.32 -14.07 -8.81
C ALA A 68 21.02 -14.88 -8.77
N THR A 69 21.07 -16.08 -8.20
CA THR A 69 19.90 -16.89 -7.85
C THR A 69 19.44 -16.62 -6.41
N GLU A 70 20.37 -16.30 -5.52
CA GLU A 70 20.08 -16.02 -4.11
C GLU A 70 21.15 -15.10 -3.54
N MET A 71 20.79 -14.23 -2.60
CA MET A 71 21.73 -13.44 -1.82
C MET A 71 21.35 -13.46 -0.35
N ARG A 72 22.28 -13.95 0.48
CA ARG A 72 22.20 -13.97 1.94
C ARG A 72 22.95 -12.79 2.51
N VAL A 73 22.31 -12.05 3.41
CA VAL A 73 22.87 -10.83 3.99
C VAL A 73 22.80 -10.88 5.51
N GLN A 74 23.97 -10.80 6.13
CA GLN A 74 24.14 -10.58 7.56
C GLN A 74 24.54 -9.12 7.75
N SER A 75 23.86 -8.42 8.65
CA SER A 75 24.09 -7.00 8.91
C SER A 75 23.88 -6.70 10.38
N SER A 76 24.70 -5.79 10.92
CA SER A 76 24.50 -5.22 12.25
C SER A 76 23.24 -4.36 12.37
N ASP A 77 22.65 -3.92 11.25
CA ASP A 77 21.38 -3.17 11.19
C ASP A 77 20.34 -3.87 10.28
N PRO A 78 19.75 -4.98 10.75
CA PRO A 78 18.79 -5.74 9.95
C PRO A 78 17.49 -4.96 9.68
N ARG A 79 17.12 -3.99 10.54
CA ARG A 79 15.91 -3.17 10.34
C ARG A 79 16.07 -2.28 9.12
N ARG A 80 17.18 -1.54 9.03
CA ARG A 80 17.47 -0.67 7.87
C ARG A 80 17.54 -1.47 6.56
N LEU A 81 18.10 -2.67 6.61
CA LEU A 81 18.14 -3.58 5.47
C LEU A 81 16.74 -3.99 5.02
N VAL A 82 15.91 -4.50 5.92
CA VAL A 82 14.53 -4.91 5.60
C VAL A 82 13.73 -3.74 5.04
N SER A 83 13.80 -2.55 5.66
CA SER A 83 13.12 -1.36 5.13
C SER A 83 13.60 -1.00 3.71
N ALA A 84 14.88 -1.19 3.40
CA ALA A 84 15.41 -0.94 2.06
C ALA A 84 14.95 -1.98 1.04
N VAL A 85 14.90 -3.24 1.44
CA VAL A 85 14.41 -4.36 0.64
C VAL A 85 12.93 -4.16 0.31
N LYS A 86 12.10 -3.81 1.31
CA LYS A 86 10.68 -3.45 1.15
C LYS A 86 10.49 -2.31 0.15
N ARG A 87 11.21 -1.18 0.32
CA ARG A 87 11.16 -0.05 -0.62
C ARG A 87 11.58 -0.39 -2.05
N LEU A 88 12.39 -1.43 -2.23
CA LEU A 88 12.81 -1.91 -3.55
C LEU A 88 11.84 -2.97 -4.11
N GLY A 89 10.80 -3.34 -3.36
CA GLY A 89 9.81 -4.35 -3.73
C GLY A 89 10.39 -5.76 -3.85
N LEU A 90 11.54 -6.03 -3.25
CA LEU A 90 12.28 -7.27 -3.49
C LEU A 90 11.71 -8.43 -2.68
N LEU A 91 11.87 -9.63 -3.22
CA LEU A 91 11.44 -10.86 -2.59
C LEU A 91 12.45 -11.27 -1.53
N TYR A 92 11.99 -11.45 -0.29
CA TYR A 92 12.89 -11.71 0.83
C TYR A 92 12.27 -12.54 1.96
N GLU A 93 13.14 -13.18 2.71
CA GLU A 93 12.83 -13.92 3.93
C GLU A 93 13.83 -13.57 5.02
N VAL A 94 13.39 -13.58 6.28
CA VAL A 94 14.27 -13.42 7.44
C VAL A 94 14.38 -14.76 8.16
N VAL A 95 15.59 -15.29 8.23
CA VAL A 95 15.89 -16.60 8.83
C VAL A 95 16.81 -16.46 10.05
N PRO A 96 16.66 -17.28 11.09
CA PRO A 96 17.58 -17.33 12.21
C PRO A 96 18.92 -17.96 11.80
N LEU A 97 20.03 -17.41 12.31
CA LEU A 97 21.32 -18.09 12.26
C LEU A 97 21.30 -19.27 13.24
N GLY A 98 21.73 -20.45 12.77
CA GLY A 98 21.64 -21.73 13.51
C GLY A 98 22.31 -21.77 14.89
N ASP A 99 23.14 -20.76 15.22
CA ASP A 99 23.87 -20.65 16.49
C ASP A 99 23.22 -19.69 17.51
N GLY A 100 22.00 -19.20 17.24
CA GLY A 100 21.16 -18.49 18.23
C GLY A 100 21.51 -17.02 18.48
N GLY A 101 22.47 -16.44 17.75
CA GLY A 101 22.95 -15.07 17.98
C GLY A 101 22.54 -14.00 16.96
N GLY A 102 21.96 -14.38 15.82
CA GLY A 102 21.70 -13.43 14.73
C GLY A 102 20.59 -13.83 13.77
N ARG A 103 20.25 -12.92 12.86
CA ARG A 103 19.29 -13.14 11.76
C ARG A 103 19.96 -12.84 10.44
N GLU A 104 19.56 -13.55 9.40
CA GLU A 104 20.01 -13.35 8.03
C GLU A 104 18.82 -12.99 7.15
N VAL A 105 19.01 -12.01 6.26
CA VAL A 105 18.03 -11.66 5.23
C VAL A 105 18.40 -12.41 3.96
N VAL A 106 17.54 -13.31 3.53
CA VAL A 106 17.69 -14.07 2.28
C VAL A 106 16.85 -13.38 1.21
N LEU A 107 17.51 -12.92 0.16
CA LEU A 107 16.89 -12.24 -0.97
C LEU A 107 16.86 -13.19 -2.16
N THR A 108 15.70 -13.32 -2.80
CA THR A 108 15.60 -14.12 -4.01
C THR A 108 16.23 -13.37 -5.17
N GLY A 109 17.18 -14.01 -5.84
CA GLY A 109 17.92 -13.42 -6.92
C GLY A 109 17.14 -13.37 -8.25
N PRO A 110 17.51 -12.46 -9.16
CA PRO A 110 16.89 -12.32 -10.47
C PRO A 110 16.83 -13.63 -11.28
N ASP A 111 17.88 -14.45 -11.24
CA ASP A 111 18.01 -15.64 -12.08
C ASP A 111 17.37 -16.90 -11.46
N ALA A 112 17.00 -16.88 -10.17
CA ALA A 112 16.28 -18.00 -9.56
C ALA A 112 14.81 -18.07 -10.00
N LEU A 113 14.21 -16.91 -10.27
CA LEU A 113 12.78 -16.79 -10.51
C LEU A 113 12.45 -16.35 -11.93
N PHE A 114 13.36 -15.62 -12.60
CA PHE A 114 13.04 -14.92 -13.83
C PHE A 114 14.05 -15.23 -14.93
N ARG A 115 13.56 -15.56 -16.13
CA ARG A 115 14.38 -15.36 -17.34
C ARG A 115 14.40 -13.86 -17.66
N HIS A 116 15.39 -13.15 -17.12
CA HIS A 116 15.86 -11.83 -17.59
C HIS A 116 14.95 -10.60 -17.42
N THR A 117 14.39 -10.33 -16.24
CA THR A 117 13.78 -9.01 -15.93
C THR A 117 14.82 -8.01 -15.42
N ARG A 118 15.36 -7.18 -16.34
CA ARG A 118 16.35 -6.12 -16.03
C ARG A 118 15.91 -5.15 -14.93
N ARG A 119 14.60 -4.92 -14.77
CA ARG A 119 14.03 -4.05 -13.72
C ARG A 119 14.26 -4.62 -12.31
N TYR A 120 13.96 -5.91 -12.11
CA TYR A 120 14.19 -6.58 -10.82
C TYR A 120 15.69 -6.65 -10.52
N GLY A 121 16.51 -7.10 -11.47
CA GLY A 121 17.97 -7.17 -11.29
C GLY A 121 18.61 -5.82 -10.90
N THR A 122 18.14 -4.72 -11.49
CA THR A 122 18.62 -3.37 -11.13
C THR A 122 18.24 -2.98 -9.71
N ARG A 123 17.01 -3.28 -9.26
CA ARG A 123 16.56 -3.04 -7.87
C ARG A 123 17.30 -3.96 -6.89
N PHE A 124 17.49 -5.23 -7.23
CA PHE A 124 18.22 -6.23 -6.45
C PHE A 124 19.67 -5.81 -6.20
N ALA A 125 20.41 -5.47 -7.26
CA ALA A 125 21.80 -5.04 -7.14
C ALA A 125 21.97 -3.74 -6.31
N ARG A 126 20.95 -2.88 -6.24
CA ARG A 126 20.99 -1.66 -5.42
C ARG A 126 20.97 -1.93 -3.91
N VAL A 127 20.47 -3.08 -3.47
CA VAL A 127 20.52 -3.47 -2.05
C VAL A 127 21.95 -3.43 -1.54
N LEU A 128 22.91 -3.87 -2.35
CA LEU A 128 24.33 -3.90 -1.98
C LEU A 128 24.86 -2.53 -1.53
N ARG A 129 24.40 -1.45 -2.16
CA ARG A 129 24.80 -0.09 -1.74
C ARG A 129 24.23 0.27 -0.36
N THR A 130 23.04 -0.22 -0.02
CA THR A 130 22.46 0.00 1.32
C THR A 130 23.18 -0.83 2.37
N VAL A 131 23.50 -2.09 2.05
CA VAL A 131 24.26 -2.98 2.93
C VAL A 131 25.66 -2.41 3.20
N ALA A 132 26.37 -1.98 2.15
CA ALA A 132 27.71 -1.42 2.23
C ALA A 132 27.78 -0.04 2.92
N ARG A 133 26.65 0.53 3.35
CA ARG A 133 26.60 1.73 4.23
C ARG A 133 26.45 1.37 5.71
N GLY A 134 26.34 0.10 6.05
CA GLY A 134 26.40 -0.39 7.44
C GLY A 134 27.84 -0.57 7.89
N ASP A 135 28.03 -0.66 9.20
CA ASP A 135 29.37 -0.76 9.81
C ASP A 135 29.93 -2.19 9.76
N ASP A 136 29.09 -3.21 9.94
CA ASP A 136 29.49 -4.63 9.91
C ASP A 136 28.49 -5.41 9.06
N TRP A 137 28.96 -6.04 7.98
CA TRP A 137 28.09 -6.81 7.10
C TRP A 137 28.83 -7.90 6.35
N ARG A 138 28.08 -8.93 5.96
CA ARG A 138 28.53 -10.01 5.09
C ARG A 138 27.44 -10.33 4.08
N VAL A 139 27.82 -10.38 2.81
CA VAL A 139 26.96 -10.81 1.71
C VAL A 139 27.54 -12.09 1.14
N GLU A 140 26.69 -13.10 1.00
CA GLU A 140 26.97 -14.32 0.25
C GLU A 140 25.94 -14.45 -0.85
N ALA A 141 26.37 -14.35 -2.11
CA ALA A 141 25.49 -14.46 -3.27
C ALA A 141 25.86 -15.65 -4.14
N THR A 142 24.86 -16.46 -4.47
CA THR A 142 24.99 -17.57 -5.42
C THR A 142 24.73 -17.04 -6.81
N ILE A 143 25.73 -17.11 -7.70
CA ILE A 143 25.73 -16.54 -9.06
C ILE A 143 25.75 -17.67 -10.09
N ASP A 144 24.87 -17.62 -11.08
CA ASP A 144 24.93 -18.48 -12.26
C ASP A 144 25.84 -17.86 -13.35
N ASP A 145 27.13 -18.20 -13.34
CA ASP A 145 28.05 -17.82 -14.40
C ASP A 145 27.94 -18.80 -15.58
N ARG A 146 26.96 -18.55 -16.45
CA ARG A 146 26.75 -19.29 -17.71
C ARG A 146 26.60 -20.80 -17.50
N GLY A 147 25.81 -21.20 -16.52
CA GLY A 147 25.57 -22.59 -16.12
C GLY A 147 26.57 -23.12 -15.10
N THR A 148 27.48 -22.28 -14.59
CA THR A 148 28.39 -22.62 -13.50
C THR A 148 28.04 -21.82 -12.26
N GLU A 149 27.56 -22.51 -11.24
CA GLU A 149 27.30 -21.89 -9.94
C GLU A 149 28.61 -21.42 -9.29
N ARG A 150 28.64 -20.16 -8.84
CA ARG A 150 29.74 -19.55 -8.11
C ARG A 150 29.23 -18.84 -6.87
N LEU A 151 30.00 -18.90 -5.79
CA LEU A 151 29.73 -18.13 -4.58
C LEU A 151 30.54 -16.84 -4.59
N LEU A 152 29.85 -15.70 -4.58
CA LEU A 152 30.42 -14.39 -4.33
C LEU A 152 30.28 -14.07 -2.84
N VAL A 153 31.41 -13.77 -2.19
CA VAL A 153 31.45 -13.35 -0.78
C VAL A 153 32.01 -11.95 -0.71
N LEU A 154 31.29 -11.06 -0.02
CA LEU A 154 31.68 -9.67 0.19
C LEU A 154 31.48 -9.29 1.66
N THR A 155 32.39 -8.47 2.17
CA THR A 155 32.40 -7.93 3.54
C THR A 155 32.68 -6.43 3.53
N ASP A 156 32.59 -5.79 4.69
CA ASP A 156 32.91 -4.37 4.89
C ASP A 156 34.34 -3.99 4.46
N ASP A 157 35.28 -4.95 4.46
CA ASP A 157 36.65 -4.78 3.95
C ASP A 157 36.72 -4.69 2.40
N ASP A 158 35.73 -5.24 1.68
CA ASP A 158 35.77 -5.41 0.23
C ASP A 158 35.18 -4.21 -0.54
N LEU A 159 34.20 -3.52 0.04
CA LEU A 159 33.45 -2.48 -0.64
C LEU A 159 33.32 -1.19 0.20
N THR A 160 33.55 -0.06 -0.46
CA THR A 160 33.30 1.27 0.09
C THR A 160 32.27 1.99 -0.77
N VAL A 161 31.30 2.66 -0.14
CA VAL A 161 30.31 3.47 -0.87
C VAL A 161 30.84 4.89 -1.06
N PRO A 162 30.93 5.40 -2.31
CA PRO A 162 31.40 6.76 -2.56
C PRO A 162 30.43 7.81 -1.98
N ASN A 163 30.97 8.93 -1.51
CA ASN A 163 30.23 10.11 -1.03
C ASN A 163 29.69 10.95 -2.19
N ALA A 164 28.98 10.31 -3.10
CA ALA A 164 28.23 10.95 -4.17
C ALA A 164 26.83 10.33 -4.25
N ASP A 165 25.88 11.09 -4.78
CA ASP A 165 24.56 10.55 -5.12
C ASP A 165 24.71 9.33 -6.04
N PRO A 166 23.74 8.39 -6.05
CA PRO A 166 23.76 7.32 -7.03
C PRO A 166 23.72 7.90 -8.46
N VAL A 167 24.28 7.17 -9.42
CA VAL A 167 24.31 7.62 -10.83
C VAL A 167 22.91 7.60 -11.45
N THR A 168 21.98 6.82 -10.88
CA THR A 168 20.59 6.72 -11.33
C THR A 168 19.65 6.76 -10.12
N ASP A 169 18.69 7.68 -10.14
CA ASP A 169 17.56 7.66 -9.23
C ASP A 169 16.59 6.54 -9.61
N VAL A 170 15.88 6.00 -8.62
CA VAL A 170 14.73 5.11 -8.87
C VAL A 170 13.51 5.85 -8.37
N GLU A 171 12.49 5.94 -9.22
CA GLU A 171 11.14 6.24 -8.76
C GLU A 171 10.69 5.06 -7.90
N TYR A 172 10.58 5.32 -6.61
CA TYR A 172 10.30 4.32 -5.59
C TYR A 172 8.83 3.89 -5.67
N ASP A 173 8.57 2.59 -5.46
CA ASP A 173 7.21 2.07 -5.23
C ASP A 173 6.66 2.50 -3.86
N SER A 174 7.48 3.13 -3.01
CA SER A 174 7.10 3.61 -1.67
C SER A 174 5.95 4.64 -1.63
N GLY A 175 5.43 5.03 -2.80
CA GLY A 175 4.21 5.81 -2.93
C GLY A 175 2.96 4.97 -2.73
N VAL A 176 2.96 3.68 -3.11
CA VAL A 176 1.76 2.82 -3.08
C VAL A 176 1.30 2.59 -1.65
N GLU A 177 2.20 2.23 -0.73
CA GLU A 177 1.87 1.97 0.66
C GLU A 177 1.43 3.26 1.39
N GLN A 178 2.09 4.39 1.11
CA GLN A 178 1.71 5.69 1.69
C GLN A 178 0.36 6.19 1.16
N GLU A 179 0.12 6.06 -0.14
CA GLU A 179 -1.15 6.41 -0.78
C GLU A 179 -2.28 5.53 -0.25
N PHE A 180 -2.03 4.22 -0.11
CA PHE A 180 -2.99 3.29 0.48
C PHE A 180 -3.34 3.70 1.92
N ALA A 181 -2.34 3.88 2.78
CA ALA A 181 -2.56 4.23 4.18
C ALA A 181 -3.36 5.53 4.34
N ALA A 182 -2.96 6.59 3.60
CA ALA A 182 -3.65 7.87 3.66
C ALA A 182 -5.11 7.79 3.19
N ARG A 183 -5.40 6.96 2.18
CA ARG A 183 -6.78 6.75 1.71
C ARG A 183 -7.58 5.89 2.68
N PHE A 184 -6.99 4.84 3.23
CA PHE A 184 -7.66 3.96 4.18
C PHE A 184 -8.02 4.70 5.47
N GLU A 185 -7.07 5.42 6.06
CA GLU A 185 -7.28 6.24 7.27
C GLU A 185 -8.28 7.39 7.08
N SER A 186 -8.58 7.76 5.83
CA SER A 186 -9.61 8.77 5.52
C SER A 186 -11.04 8.23 5.56
N LEU A 187 -11.19 6.90 5.62
CA LEU A 187 -12.48 6.23 5.75
C LEU A 187 -12.81 5.98 7.21
N ASP A 188 -14.09 6.09 7.54
CA ASP A 188 -14.64 5.73 8.84
C ASP A 188 -15.07 4.26 8.75
N LEU A 189 -14.20 3.35 9.20
CA LEU A 189 -14.36 1.90 9.12
C LEU A 189 -14.14 1.31 10.52
N ASP A 190 -14.75 0.16 10.76
CA ASP A 190 -14.60 -0.62 12.01
C ASP A 190 -13.23 -1.31 12.17
N TRP A 191 -12.27 -0.95 11.30
CA TRP A 191 -10.93 -1.49 11.21
C TRP A 191 -9.89 -0.37 11.33
N ALA A 192 -9.05 -0.44 12.37
CA ALA A 192 -7.94 0.50 12.57
C ALA A 192 -6.68 0.03 11.83
N LEU A 193 -6.10 0.89 10.98
CA LEU A 193 -4.85 0.60 10.28
C LEU A 193 -3.63 0.81 11.18
N VAL A 194 -2.85 -0.23 11.39
CA VAL A 194 -1.54 -0.19 12.05
C VAL A 194 -0.44 -0.32 11.01
N ARG A 195 0.48 0.66 10.99
CA ARG A 195 1.65 0.66 10.09
C ARG A 195 2.84 0.01 10.77
N GLU A 196 3.65 -0.73 9.99
CA GLU A 196 4.84 -1.42 10.50
C GLU A 196 4.53 -2.28 11.74
N PRO A 197 3.57 -3.23 11.65
CA PRO A 197 3.17 -4.06 12.77
C PRO A 197 4.31 -4.99 13.24
N ASP A 198 4.07 -5.68 14.35
CA ASP A 198 5.03 -6.62 14.93
C ASP A 198 5.41 -7.75 13.95
N VAL A 199 6.64 -8.24 14.12
CA VAL A 199 7.19 -9.33 13.30
C VAL A 199 6.52 -10.64 13.66
N LEU A 200 6.00 -11.35 12.67
CA LEU A 200 5.32 -12.63 12.83
C LEU A 200 6.30 -13.79 12.78
N ALA A 201 6.15 -14.71 13.73
CA ALA A 201 6.85 -15.98 13.71
C ALA A 201 6.07 -16.96 12.82
N ALA A 202 6.65 -17.31 11.68
CA ALA A 202 6.11 -18.29 10.73
C ALA A 202 6.98 -19.54 10.74
N GLY A 203 6.76 -20.40 11.74
CA GLY A 203 7.60 -21.58 11.97
C GLY A 203 9.03 -21.20 12.38
N ASP A 204 10.01 -21.53 11.54
CA ASP A 204 11.42 -21.17 11.69
C ASP A 204 11.78 -19.83 11.04
N ARG A 205 10.82 -19.16 10.37
CA ARG A 205 11.03 -17.91 9.65
C ARG A 205 10.32 -16.74 10.33
N LEU A 206 10.78 -15.53 10.00
CA LEU A 206 10.13 -14.30 10.42
C LEU A 206 9.55 -13.57 9.21
N MET A 207 8.29 -13.16 9.33
CA MET A 207 7.60 -12.33 8.35
C MET A 207 7.37 -10.94 8.92
N VAL A 208 7.59 -9.92 8.09
CA VAL A 208 7.35 -8.52 8.45
C VAL A 208 6.27 -8.00 7.51
N PRO A 209 4.99 -7.93 7.94
CA PRO A 209 3.93 -7.32 7.15
C PRO A 209 4.12 -5.80 7.00
N ASP A 210 3.50 -5.20 5.99
CA ASP A 210 3.47 -3.74 5.81
C ASP A 210 2.48 -3.07 6.77
N PHE A 211 1.32 -3.69 6.92
CA PHE A 211 0.21 -3.21 7.73
C PHE A 211 -0.45 -4.32 8.53
N ALA A 212 -1.22 -3.93 9.53
CA ALA A 212 -2.25 -4.76 10.15
C ALA A 212 -3.55 -3.95 10.26
N PHE A 213 -4.68 -4.63 10.21
CA PHE A 213 -6.00 -4.10 10.48
C PHE A 213 -6.48 -4.69 11.81
N ASP A 214 -6.73 -3.82 12.79
CA ASP A 214 -7.26 -4.20 14.10
C ASP A 214 -8.76 -3.97 14.10
N TYR A 215 -9.54 -4.99 14.41
CA TYR A 215 -10.99 -4.83 14.51
C TYR A 215 -11.34 -4.05 15.78
N GLU A 216 -12.18 -3.02 15.67
CA GLU A 216 -12.47 -2.13 16.82
C GLU A 216 -13.24 -2.84 17.95
N PHE A 217 -14.03 -3.86 17.60
CA PHE A 217 -14.96 -4.52 18.51
C PHE A 217 -14.52 -5.92 18.98
N GLY A 218 -13.25 -6.28 18.79
CA GLY A 218 -12.73 -7.58 19.21
C GLY A 218 -11.21 -7.66 19.17
N ASP A 219 -10.68 -8.87 19.40
CA ASP A 219 -9.25 -9.14 19.35
C ASP A 219 -8.76 -9.58 17.94
N GLU A 220 -9.64 -9.53 16.93
CA GLU A 220 -9.32 -9.97 15.58
C GLU A 220 -8.33 -9.01 14.91
N ARG A 221 -7.28 -9.58 14.31
CA ARG A 221 -6.24 -8.85 13.60
C ARG A 221 -5.97 -9.50 12.24
N VAL A 222 -6.00 -8.68 11.20
CA VAL A 222 -5.68 -9.10 9.82
C VAL A 222 -4.42 -8.39 9.35
N TYR A 223 -3.37 -9.14 9.03
CA TYR A 223 -2.16 -8.57 8.44
C TYR A 223 -2.35 -8.27 6.96
N PHE A 224 -1.62 -7.28 6.46
CA PHE A 224 -1.66 -6.90 5.06
C PHE A 224 -0.27 -6.60 4.51
N GLU A 225 0.06 -7.22 3.39
CA GLU A 225 1.34 -7.04 2.69
C GLU A 225 1.08 -6.58 1.25
N ILE A 226 1.77 -5.52 0.82
CA ILE A 226 1.72 -5.00 -0.53
C ILE A 226 2.98 -5.46 -1.27
N MET A 227 2.83 -6.44 -2.15
CA MET A 227 3.93 -7.01 -2.92
C MET A 227 4.05 -6.33 -4.28
N GLY A 228 5.15 -5.60 -4.46
CA GLY A 228 5.55 -5.04 -5.76
C GLY A 228 5.89 -6.14 -6.77
N PHE A 229 6.97 -6.89 -6.56
CA PHE A 229 7.25 -8.08 -7.39
C PHE A 229 6.70 -9.34 -6.73
N TRP A 230 6.22 -10.28 -7.54
CA TRP A 230 5.71 -11.56 -7.05
C TRP A 230 5.82 -12.67 -8.11
N THR A 231 5.80 -13.92 -7.64
CA THR A 231 5.57 -15.12 -8.45
C THR A 231 4.52 -16.00 -7.77
N PRO A 232 3.80 -16.86 -8.51
CA PRO A 232 2.86 -17.81 -7.91
C PRO A 232 3.51 -18.64 -6.78
N GLU A 233 4.72 -19.17 -7.00
CA GLU A 233 5.40 -20.00 -6.00
C GLU A 233 5.79 -19.19 -4.76
N TYR A 234 6.16 -17.92 -4.90
CA TYR A 234 6.47 -17.05 -3.77
C TYR A 234 5.22 -16.71 -2.95
N VAL A 235 4.11 -16.39 -3.63
CA VAL A 235 2.82 -16.13 -2.98
C VAL A 235 2.33 -17.39 -2.25
N GLU A 236 2.35 -18.55 -2.90
CA GLU A 236 2.00 -19.83 -2.26
C GLU A 236 2.89 -20.13 -1.06
N LYS A 237 4.20 -19.85 -1.15
CA LYS A 237 5.14 -20.03 -0.04
C LYS A 237 4.85 -19.08 1.13
N LYS A 238 4.43 -17.83 0.87
CA LYS A 238 4.02 -16.87 1.91
C LYS A 238 2.71 -17.29 2.58
N LEU A 239 1.70 -17.65 1.79
CA LEU A 239 0.40 -18.11 2.30
C LEU A 239 0.55 -19.40 3.13
N SER A 240 1.38 -20.36 2.68
CA SER A 240 1.63 -21.59 3.43
C SER A 240 2.44 -21.38 4.72
N GLN A 241 3.35 -20.40 4.75
CA GLN A 241 4.04 -19.99 5.98
C GLN A 241 3.07 -19.46 7.04
N LEU A 242 2.00 -18.78 6.63
CA LEU A 242 0.99 -18.23 7.54
C LEU A 242 -0.13 -19.20 7.88
N ALA A 243 -0.41 -20.19 7.02
CA ALA A 243 -1.25 -21.32 7.41
C ALA A 243 -0.64 -22.12 8.59
N ALA A 244 0.64 -21.92 8.89
CA ALA A 244 1.31 -22.46 10.07
C ALA A 244 1.19 -21.56 11.32
N THR A 245 0.51 -20.42 11.20
CA THR A 245 0.19 -19.47 12.29
C THR A 245 -1.32 -19.36 12.44
N ASP A 246 -1.79 -18.91 13.60
CA ASP A 246 -3.23 -18.64 13.81
C ASP A 246 -3.65 -17.26 13.26
N GLU A 247 -2.79 -16.61 12.47
CA GLU A 247 -2.97 -15.23 12.00
C GLU A 247 -3.57 -15.18 10.58
N THR A 248 -4.38 -14.15 10.31
CA THR A 248 -4.97 -13.90 8.99
C THR A 248 -4.09 -12.94 8.18
N LEU A 249 -3.77 -13.26 6.92
CA LEU A 249 -3.06 -12.36 6.00
C LEU A 249 -3.86 -12.10 4.73
N LEU A 250 -3.94 -10.83 4.35
CA LEU A 250 -4.32 -10.33 3.03
C LEU A 250 -3.06 -9.92 2.25
N VAL A 251 -2.97 -10.24 0.97
CA VAL A 251 -1.84 -9.85 0.10
C VAL A 251 -2.35 -9.03 -1.07
N ALA A 252 -1.78 -7.84 -1.27
CA ALA A 252 -1.95 -7.10 -2.51
C ALA A 252 -0.78 -7.37 -3.47
N VAL A 253 -1.06 -7.74 -4.72
CA VAL A 253 -0.03 -8.06 -5.73
C VAL A 253 -0.14 -7.14 -6.94
N ASP A 254 0.99 -6.60 -7.42
CA ASP A 254 1.00 -5.75 -8.62
C ASP A 254 0.82 -6.59 -9.90
N ALA A 255 -0.29 -6.41 -10.60
CA ALA A 255 -0.63 -7.11 -11.83
C ALA A 255 0.34 -6.81 -12.98
N ASP A 256 0.97 -5.62 -13.02
CA ASP A 256 1.94 -5.25 -14.07
C ASP A 256 3.32 -5.86 -13.83
N LEU A 257 3.60 -6.25 -12.59
CA LEU A 257 4.87 -6.83 -12.16
C LEU A 257 4.77 -8.34 -11.91
N GLY A 258 3.62 -8.94 -12.17
CA GLY A 258 3.40 -10.38 -12.08
C GLY A 258 4.27 -11.16 -13.05
N VAL A 259 5.11 -12.06 -12.53
CA VAL A 259 5.99 -12.90 -13.34
C VAL A 259 5.53 -14.36 -13.32
N GLY A 260 4.25 -14.56 -13.65
CA GLY A 260 3.64 -15.88 -13.89
C GLY A 260 2.31 -15.70 -14.61
N GLU A 261 2.05 -16.50 -15.65
CA GLU A 261 0.73 -16.57 -16.27
C GLU A 261 -0.23 -17.30 -15.29
N ASP A 262 -1.39 -16.68 -15.05
CA ASP A 262 -2.59 -17.17 -14.35
C ASP A 262 -2.56 -17.18 -12.80
N VAL A 263 -2.90 -16.04 -12.19
CA VAL A 263 -3.62 -16.02 -10.89
C VAL A 263 -5.10 -16.23 -11.17
N GLU A 264 -5.48 -17.44 -11.59
CA GLU A 264 -6.87 -17.82 -11.41
C GLU A 264 -7.11 -18.02 -9.91
N ALA A 265 -7.66 -16.98 -9.28
CA ALA A 265 -8.53 -17.01 -8.10
C ALA A 265 -8.36 -18.21 -7.17
N ARG A 266 -7.42 -18.15 -6.21
CA ARG A 266 -7.21 -19.26 -5.27
C ARG A 266 -7.26 -18.93 -3.79
N ASP A 267 -7.44 -17.68 -3.40
CA ASP A 267 -7.80 -17.32 -2.03
C ASP A 267 -8.51 -15.96 -2.05
N HIS A 268 -9.57 -15.77 -1.23
CA HIS A 268 -10.20 -14.45 -1.01
C HIS A 268 -9.21 -13.46 -0.35
N ARG A 269 -8.06 -13.98 0.06
CA ARG A 269 -6.95 -13.26 0.68
C ARG A 269 -5.94 -12.62 -0.29
N VAL A 270 -6.18 -12.64 -1.60
CA VAL A 270 -5.30 -11.98 -2.59
C VAL A 270 -6.06 -10.92 -3.39
N VAL A 271 -5.52 -9.70 -3.40
CA VAL A 271 -6.06 -8.54 -4.14
C VAL A 271 -5.05 -8.11 -5.20
N GLU A 272 -5.43 -8.09 -6.46
CA GLU A 272 -4.57 -7.56 -7.52
C GLU A 272 -4.69 -6.04 -7.61
N TYR A 273 -3.59 -5.35 -7.91
CA TYR A 273 -3.59 -3.91 -8.16
C TYR A 273 -2.70 -3.52 -9.33
N THR A 274 -2.95 -2.34 -9.90
CA THR A 274 -2.10 -1.77 -10.95
C THR A 274 -1.80 -0.32 -10.59
N GLY A 275 -0.53 -0.02 -10.33
CA GLY A 275 -0.03 1.32 -9.96
C GLY A 275 -0.45 1.81 -8.57
N SER A 276 -1.68 1.56 -8.12
CA SER A 276 -2.15 1.87 -6.76
C SER A 276 -3.09 0.79 -6.24
N VAL A 277 -2.99 0.46 -4.94
CA VAL A 277 -3.92 -0.45 -4.27
C VAL A 277 -5.26 0.25 -4.09
N ARG A 278 -6.33 -0.37 -4.61
CA ARG A 278 -7.68 0.16 -4.46
C ARG A 278 -8.22 -0.20 -3.07
N VAL A 279 -8.42 0.82 -2.24
CA VAL A 279 -8.95 0.65 -0.88
C VAL A 279 -10.26 -0.13 -0.86
N LYS A 280 -11.14 0.10 -1.85
CA LYS A 280 -12.39 -0.65 -1.97
C LYS A 280 -12.16 -2.17 -2.03
N ASP A 281 -11.20 -2.63 -2.81
CA ASP A 281 -11.00 -4.07 -3.03
C ASP A 281 -10.47 -4.74 -1.75
N VAL A 282 -9.70 -4.01 -0.94
CA VAL A 282 -9.27 -4.43 0.41
C VAL A 282 -10.43 -4.39 1.41
N VAL A 283 -11.26 -3.34 1.40
CA VAL A 283 -12.43 -3.24 2.27
C VAL A 283 -13.45 -4.33 1.97
N ASP A 284 -13.67 -4.66 0.70
CA ASP A 284 -14.57 -5.75 0.32
C ASP A 284 -14.06 -7.10 0.86
N ALA A 285 -12.73 -7.32 0.89
CA ALA A 285 -12.16 -8.52 1.53
C ALA A 285 -12.29 -8.51 3.06
N LEU A 286 -12.17 -7.35 3.72
CA LEU A 286 -12.38 -7.22 5.17
C LEU A 286 -13.85 -7.41 5.56
N ARG A 287 -14.80 -6.97 4.72
CA ARG A 287 -16.24 -7.09 4.97
C ARG A 287 -16.73 -8.54 5.07
N ASP A 288 -16.13 -9.43 4.29
CA ASP A 288 -16.45 -10.85 4.36
C ASP A 288 -16.09 -11.42 5.75
N LEU A 289 -14.93 -11.03 6.29
CA LEU A 289 -14.50 -11.39 7.66
C LEU A 289 -15.37 -10.70 8.73
N GLU A 290 -15.64 -9.42 8.53
CA GLU A 290 -16.46 -8.61 9.43
C GLU A 290 -17.87 -9.19 9.58
N THR A 291 -18.47 -9.70 8.50
CA THR A 291 -19.80 -10.34 8.55
C THR A 291 -19.82 -11.52 9.53
N ASP A 292 -18.76 -12.33 9.54
CA ASP A 292 -18.65 -13.47 10.46
C ASP A 292 -18.43 -13.00 11.91
N LEU A 293 -17.63 -11.95 12.12
CA LEU A 293 -17.39 -11.35 13.45
C LEU A 293 -18.67 -10.71 14.02
N VAL A 294 -19.43 -10.01 13.20
CA VAL A 294 -20.72 -9.41 13.55
C VAL A 294 -21.72 -10.50 13.92
N ALA A 295 -21.80 -11.57 13.13
CA ALA A 295 -22.69 -12.69 13.44
C ALA A 295 -22.31 -13.40 14.76
N ALA A 296 -21.02 -13.57 15.02
CA ALA A 296 -20.53 -14.13 16.28
C ALA A 296 -20.89 -13.23 17.47
N SER A 297 -20.64 -11.92 17.36
CA SER A 297 -20.98 -10.93 18.38
C SER A 297 -22.48 -10.87 18.65
N ALA A 298 -23.31 -10.89 17.60
CA ALA A 298 -24.76 -10.89 17.71
C ALA A 298 -25.30 -12.16 18.40
N ALA A 299 -24.65 -13.32 18.20
CA ALA A 299 -25.04 -14.56 18.86
C ALA A 299 -24.74 -14.58 20.38
N GLU A 300 -23.84 -13.72 20.86
CA GLU A 300 -23.55 -13.54 22.28
C GLU A 300 -24.52 -12.56 22.96
N LEU A 301 -25.25 -11.75 22.16
CA LEU A 301 -26.27 -10.84 22.66
C LEU A 301 -27.56 -11.60 23.04
N PRO A 302 -28.37 -11.04 23.96
CA PRO A 302 -29.71 -11.55 24.21
C PRO A 302 -30.61 -11.41 22.97
N ASP A 303 -31.54 -12.36 22.80
CA ASP A 303 -32.55 -12.30 21.71
C ASP A 303 -33.39 -10.99 21.73
N GLU A 304 -33.61 -10.43 22.93
CA GLU A 304 -34.34 -9.18 23.14
C GLU A 304 -33.55 -8.21 24.03
N LEU A 305 -33.45 -6.95 23.61
CA LEU A 305 -32.91 -5.86 24.41
C LEU A 305 -33.99 -4.83 24.71
N ARG A 306 -34.02 -4.34 25.96
CA ARG A 306 -34.98 -3.34 26.45
C ARG A 306 -34.25 -2.16 27.07
N PRO A 307 -33.83 -1.17 26.27
CA PRO A 307 -33.21 0.04 26.81
C PRO A 307 -34.18 0.81 27.73
N ASP A 308 -33.70 1.28 28.88
CA ASP A 308 -34.54 2.12 29.76
C ASP A 308 -34.86 3.48 29.14
N ALA A 309 -33.92 4.04 28.37
CA ALA A 309 -34.04 5.35 27.75
C ALA A 309 -35.19 5.39 26.74
N ASP A 310 -35.91 6.52 26.71
CA ASP A 310 -37.03 6.72 25.79
C ASP A 310 -36.58 6.88 24.32
N ALA A 311 -35.37 7.42 24.12
CA ALA A 311 -34.65 7.44 22.86
C ALA A 311 -33.18 7.07 23.09
N VAL A 312 -32.61 6.19 22.26
CA VAL A 312 -31.19 5.80 22.31
C VAL A 312 -30.69 5.47 20.90
N THR A 313 -29.49 5.93 20.56
CA THR A 313 -28.88 5.62 19.25
C THR A 313 -28.32 4.19 19.24
N LEU A 314 -28.29 3.57 18.06
CA LEU A 314 -27.66 2.26 17.88
C LEU A 314 -26.19 2.32 18.29
N SER A 315 -25.46 3.37 17.89
CA SER A 315 -24.08 3.67 18.32
C SER A 315 -23.90 3.64 19.84
N ALA A 316 -24.76 4.33 20.59
CA ALA A 316 -24.67 4.39 22.03
C ALA A 316 -24.98 3.04 22.70
N LEU A 317 -25.82 2.22 22.07
CA LEU A 317 -26.12 0.87 22.56
C LEU A 317 -24.98 -0.11 22.21
N ALA A 318 -24.47 -0.05 21.00
CA ALA A 318 -23.31 -0.80 20.51
C ALA A 318 -22.09 -0.59 21.42
N ALA A 319 -21.78 0.67 21.72
CA ALA A 319 -20.70 1.03 22.65
C ALA A 319 -20.89 0.48 24.08
N ARG A 320 -22.13 0.34 24.58
CA ARG A 320 -22.39 -0.26 25.91
C ARG A 320 -22.13 -1.76 25.92
N HIS A 321 -22.31 -2.41 24.78
CA HIS A 321 -22.14 -3.85 24.62
C HIS A 321 -20.75 -4.21 24.06
N GLY A 322 -19.96 -3.24 23.60
CA GLY A 322 -18.63 -3.45 23.03
C GLY A 322 -18.68 -4.17 21.67
N VAL A 323 -19.75 -3.96 20.90
CA VAL A 323 -19.99 -4.60 19.59
C VAL A 323 -20.24 -3.54 18.53
N SER A 324 -20.25 -3.92 17.25
CA SER A 324 -20.62 -3.02 16.14
C SER A 324 -22.10 -2.66 16.16
N GLU A 325 -22.47 -1.58 15.47
CA GLU A 325 -23.90 -1.21 15.32
C GLU A 325 -24.68 -2.27 14.54
N GLU A 326 -24.07 -2.91 13.55
CA GLU A 326 -24.71 -3.99 12.77
C GLU A 326 -25.07 -5.20 13.65
N ALA A 327 -24.25 -5.52 14.66
CA ALA A 327 -24.57 -6.59 15.61
C ALA A 327 -25.82 -6.26 16.45
N ILE A 328 -26.00 -4.99 16.82
CA ILE A 328 -27.18 -4.51 17.55
C ILE A 328 -28.43 -4.54 16.66
N GLU A 329 -28.31 -4.27 15.37
CA GLU A 329 -29.43 -4.30 14.40
C GLU A 329 -30.05 -5.70 14.26
N ALA A 330 -29.32 -6.77 14.58
CA ALA A 330 -29.81 -8.14 14.56
C ALA A 330 -30.72 -8.49 15.77
N VAL A 331 -30.78 -7.64 16.80
CA VAL A 331 -31.50 -7.90 18.06
C VAL A 331 -32.93 -7.34 18.01
N ALA A 332 -33.87 -7.99 18.71
CA ALA A 332 -35.24 -7.49 18.82
C ALA A 332 -35.39 -6.43 19.94
N PHE A 333 -36.10 -5.34 19.63
CA PHE A 333 -36.41 -4.26 20.57
C PHE A 333 -37.92 -4.14 20.78
N PRO A 334 -38.54 -4.92 21.69
CA PRO A 334 -40.00 -5.00 21.81
C PRO A 334 -40.66 -3.70 22.30
N ASP A 335 -39.91 -2.85 23.01
CA ASP A 335 -40.43 -1.63 23.63
C ASP A 335 -40.14 -0.36 22.79
N HIS A 336 -39.39 -0.49 21.69
CA HIS A 336 -38.94 0.62 20.85
C HIS A 336 -39.22 0.35 19.37
N GLU A 337 -39.35 1.42 18.60
CA GLU A 337 -39.36 1.36 17.14
C GLU A 337 -38.05 1.98 16.62
N GLN A 338 -37.43 1.33 15.64
CA GLN A 338 -36.23 1.86 14.99
C GLN A 338 -36.61 2.94 13.97
N VAL A 339 -36.07 4.14 14.18
CA VAL A 339 -36.24 5.31 13.31
C VAL A 339 -34.86 5.81 12.93
N GLY A 340 -34.44 5.53 11.70
CA GLY A 340 -33.05 5.78 11.27
C GLY A 340 -32.07 4.95 12.09
N ARG A 341 -31.07 5.61 12.69
CA ARG A 341 -30.10 4.98 13.63
C ARG A 341 -30.48 5.17 15.11
N THR A 342 -31.75 5.45 15.42
CA THR A 342 -32.24 5.67 16.80
C THR A 342 -33.40 4.75 17.12
N LEU A 343 -33.35 4.12 18.29
CA LEU A 343 -34.46 3.37 18.90
C LEU A 343 -35.31 4.34 19.73
N VAL A 344 -36.60 4.46 19.40
CA VAL A 344 -37.50 5.44 20.03
C VAL A 344 -38.75 4.73 20.54
N ARG A 345 -39.16 4.99 21.78
CA ARG A 345 -40.43 4.43 22.31
C ARG A 345 -41.62 5.00 21.55
N PRO A 346 -42.68 4.22 21.28
CA PRO A 346 -43.89 4.72 20.62
C PRO A 346 -44.51 5.96 21.30
N THR A 347 -44.43 6.05 22.63
CA THR A 347 -44.93 7.21 23.40
C THR A 347 -44.19 8.50 23.07
N VAL A 348 -42.91 8.43 22.73
CA VAL A 348 -42.14 9.59 22.29
C VAL A 348 -42.54 9.98 20.88
N LEU A 349 -42.76 9.00 19.99
CA LEU A 349 -43.22 9.27 18.62
C LEU A 349 -44.56 10.00 18.64
N ASP A 350 -45.49 9.56 19.48
CA ASP A 350 -46.79 10.22 19.66
C ASP A 350 -46.63 11.65 20.21
N ALA A 351 -45.77 11.83 21.24
CA ALA A 351 -45.51 13.15 21.84
C ALA A 351 -44.86 14.15 20.87
N VAL A 352 -43.97 13.68 19.99
CA VAL A 352 -43.40 14.50 18.92
C VAL A 352 -44.45 14.79 17.85
N ALA A 353 -45.24 13.80 17.43
CA ALA A 353 -46.28 13.96 16.42
C ALA A 353 -47.33 15.02 16.82
N ASP A 354 -47.71 15.07 18.09
CA ASP A 354 -48.65 16.06 18.64
C ASP A 354 -48.11 17.51 18.61
N GLN A 355 -46.79 17.69 18.50
CA GLN A 355 -46.13 18.99 18.47
C GLN A 355 -45.68 19.41 17.06
N LEU A 356 -45.70 18.49 16.10
CA LEU A 356 -45.35 18.77 14.71
C LEU A 356 -46.58 19.13 13.89
N GLU A 357 -46.47 20.21 13.12
CA GLU A 357 -47.49 20.70 12.20
C GLU A 357 -46.85 21.10 10.85
N ALA A 358 -47.61 20.97 9.77
CA ALA A 358 -47.17 21.46 8.47
C ALA A 358 -47.01 23.00 8.49
N GLY A 359 -45.88 23.49 7.98
CA GLY A 359 -45.51 24.90 7.98
C GLY A 359 -44.55 25.31 9.10
N LEU A 360 -44.24 24.44 10.06
CA LEU A 360 -43.13 24.66 11.00
C LEU A 360 -41.80 24.78 10.26
N SER A 361 -40.90 25.60 10.80
CA SER A 361 -39.53 25.67 10.28
C SER A 361 -38.78 24.38 10.62
N ARG A 362 -37.82 24.01 9.78
CA ARG A 362 -36.94 22.85 10.01
C ARG A 362 -36.25 22.93 11.38
N GLU A 363 -35.77 24.11 11.73
CA GLU A 363 -35.04 24.36 12.99
C GLU A 363 -35.95 24.16 14.21
N ASP A 364 -37.18 24.71 14.17
CA ASP A 364 -38.14 24.53 15.27
C ASP A 364 -38.53 23.06 15.43
N ALA A 365 -38.73 22.34 14.32
CA ALA A 365 -39.07 20.94 14.37
C ALA A 365 -37.91 20.03 14.83
N GLU A 366 -36.68 20.37 14.44
CA GLU A 366 -35.48 19.70 14.94
C GLU A 366 -35.30 19.93 16.44
N ALA A 367 -35.67 21.12 16.94
CA ALA A 367 -35.67 21.40 18.38
C ALA A 367 -36.68 20.51 19.13
N VAL A 368 -37.91 20.35 18.60
CA VAL A 368 -38.91 19.43 19.18
C VAL A 368 -38.39 17.99 19.25
N ALA A 369 -37.76 17.50 18.17
CA ALA A 369 -37.15 16.16 18.15
C ALA A 369 -36.01 16.03 19.18
N SER A 370 -35.14 17.04 19.26
CA SER A 370 -33.99 17.07 20.16
C SER A 370 -34.39 17.10 21.63
N GLU A 371 -35.47 17.80 21.99
CA GLU A 371 -36.02 17.81 23.35
C GLU A 371 -36.39 16.39 23.83
N HIS A 372 -36.72 15.50 22.90
CA HIS A 372 -37.10 14.12 23.18
C HIS A 372 -35.94 13.12 22.93
N GLY A 373 -34.71 13.64 22.76
CA GLY A 373 -33.49 12.83 22.63
C GLY A 373 -33.30 12.21 21.25
N VAL A 374 -33.97 12.72 20.21
CA VAL A 374 -33.83 12.24 18.83
C VAL A 374 -33.03 13.24 18.01
N GLU A 375 -31.80 12.87 17.66
CA GLU A 375 -30.89 13.74 16.88
C GLU A 375 -31.08 13.59 15.35
N ASP A 376 -31.47 12.39 14.87
CA ASP A 376 -31.81 12.17 13.45
C ASP A 376 -33.26 12.58 13.16
N ALA A 377 -33.48 13.89 13.09
CA ALA A 377 -34.79 14.47 12.84
C ALA A 377 -35.35 14.11 11.44
N SER A 378 -34.49 13.86 10.45
CA SER A 378 -34.92 13.56 9.08
C SER A 378 -35.62 12.20 8.98
N ALA A 379 -35.05 11.16 9.60
CA ALA A 379 -35.69 9.85 9.67
C ALA A 379 -37.00 9.90 10.47
N LEU A 380 -37.02 10.67 11.56
CA LEU A 380 -38.19 10.89 12.40
C LEU A 380 -39.35 11.55 11.63
N PHE A 381 -39.10 12.68 10.97
CA PHE A 381 -40.10 13.35 10.16
C PHE A 381 -40.63 12.44 9.06
N SER A 382 -39.73 11.72 8.39
CA SER A 382 -40.06 10.75 7.36
C SER A 382 -41.02 9.67 7.88
N ARG A 383 -40.79 9.17 9.10
CA ARG A 383 -41.62 8.16 9.77
C ARG A 383 -42.97 8.72 10.24
N LEU A 384 -43.02 9.98 10.64
CA LEU A 384 -44.24 10.68 11.07
C LEU A 384 -45.07 11.23 9.90
N GLY A 385 -44.68 10.97 8.65
CA GLY A 385 -45.44 11.37 7.47
C GLY A 385 -45.12 12.78 6.95
N TYR A 386 -44.00 13.36 7.38
CA TYR A 386 -43.54 14.67 6.95
C TYR A 386 -42.28 14.60 6.07
N ARG A 387 -42.04 15.68 5.33
CA ARG A 387 -40.83 15.96 4.55
C ARG A 387 -40.45 17.43 4.68
N VAL A 388 -39.18 17.74 4.54
CA VAL A 388 -38.68 19.12 4.54
C VAL A 388 -38.71 19.66 3.10
N ASP A 389 -39.43 20.76 2.89
CA ASP A 389 -39.35 21.58 1.68
C ASP A 389 -38.22 22.59 1.86
N TRP A 390 -37.14 22.44 1.09
CA TRP A 390 -35.90 23.20 1.27
C TRP A 390 -35.94 24.54 0.55
N ASP A 391 -35.68 25.62 1.28
CA ASP A 391 -35.60 26.99 0.74
C ASP A 391 -34.17 27.39 0.33
N GLY A 392 -33.18 26.51 0.57
CA GLY A 392 -31.75 26.74 0.32
C GLY A 392 -30.87 25.69 1.01
N LEU A 393 -29.64 26.06 1.36
CA LEU A 393 -28.67 25.16 2.02
C LEU A 393 -28.90 24.96 3.52
N SER A 394 -29.65 25.84 4.18
CA SER A 394 -29.82 25.83 5.65
C SER A 394 -31.27 25.97 6.13
N GLY A 395 -32.18 26.43 5.26
CA GLY A 395 -33.57 26.69 5.58
C GLY A 395 -34.51 25.65 4.96
N GLY A 396 -35.64 25.42 5.61
CA GLY A 396 -36.72 24.62 5.07
C GLY A 396 -37.94 24.63 5.98
N THR A 397 -39.07 24.17 5.45
CA THR A 397 -40.34 24.06 6.17
C THR A 397 -40.89 22.64 6.08
N LEU A 398 -41.51 22.17 7.17
CA LEU A 398 -42.18 20.88 7.18
C LEU A 398 -43.43 20.90 6.30
N ARG A 399 -43.58 19.84 5.50
CA ARG A 399 -44.80 19.54 4.77
C ARG A 399 -45.19 18.09 4.94
N GLU A 400 -46.49 17.82 4.91
CA GLU A 400 -46.98 16.46 4.80
C GLU A 400 -46.44 15.81 3.50
N LYS A 401 -46.17 14.50 3.59
CA LYS A 401 -45.66 13.70 2.48
C LYS A 401 -46.67 13.51 1.36
#